data_AF-K7NY05-F1
#
_entry.id   AF-K7NY05-F1
#
_cell.length_a   1.000
_cell.length_b   1.000
_cell.length_c   1.000
_cell.angle_alpha   90.00
_cell.angle_beta   90.00
_cell.angle_gamma   90.00
#
_symmetry.space_group_name_H-M   'P 1'
#
loop_
_entity.id
_entity.type
_entity.pdbx_description
1 polymer ?
#
loop_
_entity_poly.entity_id
_entity_poly.type
_entity_poly.pdbx_seq_one_letter_code
_entity_poly.pdbx_strand_id
1 'polypeptide(L)'
;DCGFCASGGNQLLPGACLLSNSTVKHVCEGDSRPWFTRGCPSQYGWLAVLGLALYIIFFAPGMGTLPWVINSEIYPLRYRGICGGLAATANWVSNLIVAQTFLTMTVTIGTSMTFLVFGVISVIALFFVLIIMPETKGLSLE
;
A
#
# COMPACT_ATOMS: atom_id res chain seq x y z
N ASP A 1 -25.70 -3.16 2.91
CA ASP A 1 -24.86 -3.41 1.74
C ASP A 1 -25.60 -3.12 0.44
N CYS A 2 -24.98 -2.38 -0.48
CA CYS A 2 -25.49 -2.21 -1.85
C CYS A 2 -24.66 -3.06 -2.80
N GLY A 3 -25.32 -3.63 -3.82
CA GLY A 3 -24.67 -4.32 -4.91
C GLY A 3 -24.85 -3.54 -6.21
N PHE A 4 -23.87 -3.62 -7.08
CA PHE A 4 -23.82 -2.89 -8.33
C PHE A 4 -24.32 -3.77 -9.48
N CYS A 5 -25.39 -3.33 -10.15
CA CYS A 5 -25.88 -3.93 -11.39
C CYS A 5 -25.34 -3.12 -12.58
N ALA A 6 -24.54 -3.74 -13.43
CA ALA A 6 -23.92 -3.06 -14.56
C ALA A 6 -24.93 -2.71 -15.66
N SER A 7 -24.60 -1.75 -16.52
CA SER A 7 -25.43 -1.38 -17.67
C SER A 7 -25.49 -2.51 -18.71
N GLY A 8 -26.66 -2.71 -19.33
CA GLY A 8 -26.88 -3.79 -20.32
C GLY A 8 -26.10 -3.65 -21.62
N GLY A 9 -25.59 -2.45 -21.94
CA GLY A 9 -24.80 -2.21 -23.15
C GLY A 9 -23.29 -2.46 -22.97
N ASN A 10 -22.73 -2.02 -21.84
CA ASN A 10 -21.30 -2.18 -21.54
C ASN A 10 -21.10 -2.16 -20.02
N GLN A 11 -20.28 -3.09 -19.53
CA GLN A 11 -20.00 -3.24 -18.10
C GLN A 11 -19.25 -2.05 -17.51
N LEU A 12 -18.58 -1.25 -18.36
CA LEU A 12 -17.80 -0.06 -18.00
C LEU A 12 -18.64 1.23 -17.89
N LEU A 13 -19.92 1.20 -18.31
CA LEU A 13 -20.82 2.35 -18.19
C LEU A 13 -21.40 2.44 -16.77
N PRO A 14 -21.76 3.65 -16.30
CA PRO A 14 -22.39 3.82 -14.98
C PRO A 14 -23.66 2.97 -14.90
N GLY A 15 -23.65 2.00 -13.98
CA GLY A 15 -24.77 1.16 -13.61
C GLY A 15 -25.51 1.73 -12.39
N ALA A 16 -26.33 0.90 -11.74
CA ALA A 16 -27.07 1.28 -10.54
C ALA A 16 -26.54 0.55 -9.30
N CYS A 17 -26.28 1.26 -8.18
CA CYS A 17 -26.17 0.59 -6.88
C CYS A 17 -27.58 0.36 -6.33
N LEU A 18 -27.93 -0.91 -6.18
CA LEU A 18 -29.22 -1.32 -5.64
C LEU A 18 -29.01 -2.01 -4.28
N LEU A 19 -30.07 -2.11 -3.50
CA LEU A 19 -30.04 -2.88 -2.26
C LEU A 19 -29.57 -4.31 -2.55
N SER A 20 -28.57 -4.79 -1.80
CA SER A 20 -28.03 -6.13 -1.96
C SER A 20 -29.01 -7.15 -1.38
N ASN A 21 -29.97 -7.58 -2.20
CA ASN A 21 -30.94 -8.64 -1.88
C ASN A 21 -30.93 -9.69 -3.00
N SER A 22 -31.21 -10.95 -2.66
CA SER A 22 -31.20 -12.08 -3.63
C SER A 22 -32.16 -11.85 -4.79
N THR A 23 -33.33 -11.25 -4.52
CA THR A 23 -34.31 -10.89 -5.56
C THR A 23 -33.75 -9.92 -6.58
N VAL A 24 -33.07 -8.86 -6.12
CA VAL A 24 -32.51 -7.81 -6.99
C VAL A 24 -31.33 -8.36 -7.81
N LYS A 25 -30.52 -9.22 -7.18
CA LYS A 25 -29.44 -9.94 -7.85
C LYS A 25 -30.00 -10.80 -8.99
N HIS A 26 -31.04 -11.60 -8.74
CA HIS A 26 -31.66 -12.45 -9.76
C HIS A 26 -32.32 -11.65 -10.89
N VAL A 27 -32.89 -10.48 -10.61
CA VAL A 27 -33.43 -9.59 -11.65
C VAL A 27 -32.30 -9.04 -12.55
N CYS A 28 -31.18 -8.63 -11.96
CA CYS A 28 -30.02 -8.17 -12.74
C CYS A 28 -29.40 -9.28 -13.60
N GLU A 29 -29.25 -10.48 -13.03
CA GLU A 29 -28.74 -11.66 -13.75
C GLU A 29 -29.73 -12.14 -14.84
N GLY A 30 -31.04 -12.02 -14.60
CA GLY A 30 -32.10 -12.33 -15.57
C GLY A 30 -32.06 -11.42 -16.81
N ASP A 31 -31.64 -10.17 -16.63
CA ASP A 31 -31.39 -9.21 -17.71
C ASP A 31 -30.02 -9.42 -18.41
N SER A 32 -29.32 -10.53 -18.13
CA SER A 32 -27.96 -10.82 -18.63
C SER A 32 -26.91 -9.78 -18.23
N ARG A 33 -27.12 -9.08 -17.11
CA ARG A 33 -26.19 -8.06 -16.60
C ARG A 33 -25.36 -8.63 -15.44
N PRO A 34 -24.05 -8.34 -15.39
CA PRO A 34 -23.22 -8.79 -14.29
C PRO A 34 -23.49 -8.00 -13.01
N TRP A 35 -23.48 -8.73 -11.89
CA TRP A 35 -23.70 -8.20 -10.54
C TRP A 35 -22.40 -8.21 -9.73
N PHE A 36 -22.05 -7.08 -9.13
CA PHE A 36 -20.82 -6.93 -8.36
C PHE A 36 -21.10 -6.47 -6.92
N THR A 37 -20.45 -7.09 -5.94
CA THR A 37 -20.58 -6.73 -4.51
C THR A 37 -19.30 -6.15 -3.91
N ARG A 38 -18.16 -6.28 -4.59
CA ARG A 38 -16.83 -5.90 -4.06
C ARG A 38 -15.99 -5.01 -4.99
N GLY A 39 -16.61 -4.39 -6.00
CA GLY A 39 -15.95 -3.43 -6.88
C GLY A 39 -16.64 -3.29 -8.23
N CYS A 40 -16.60 -2.10 -8.81
CA CYS A 40 -17.09 -1.87 -10.17
C CYS A 40 -15.93 -2.07 -11.17
N PRO A 41 -16.17 -2.71 -12.32
CA PRO A 41 -15.17 -2.79 -13.38
C PRO A 41 -14.78 -1.37 -13.83
N SER A 42 -13.49 -1.06 -13.78
CA SER A 42 -12.92 0.23 -14.16
C SER A 42 -11.94 0.04 -15.30
N GLN A 43 -12.06 0.87 -16.34
CA GLN A 43 -11.15 0.87 -17.50
C GLN A 43 -9.70 1.24 -17.10
N TYR A 44 -9.53 1.86 -15.94
CA TYR A 44 -8.25 2.33 -15.41
C TYR A 44 -7.64 1.39 -14.35
N GLY A 45 -8.26 0.23 -14.08
CA GLY A 45 -7.77 -0.71 -13.05
C GLY A 45 -6.32 -1.18 -13.26
N TRP A 46 -5.88 -1.29 -14.52
CA TRP A 46 -4.51 -1.69 -14.86
C TRP A 46 -3.45 -0.68 -14.38
N LEU A 47 -3.79 0.61 -14.26
CA LEU A 47 -2.88 1.64 -13.74
C LEU A 47 -2.51 1.37 -12.28
N ALA A 48 -3.46 0.88 -11.48
CA ALA A 48 -3.19 0.52 -10.09
C ALA A 48 -2.23 -0.67 -9.99
N VAL A 49 -2.38 -1.66 -10.87
CA VAL A 49 -1.48 -2.82 -10.93
C VAL A 49 -0.09 -2.40 -11.36
N LEU A 50 0.03 -1.56 -12.40
CA LEU A 50 1.31 -1.03 -12.87
C LEU A 50 1.99 -0.19 -11.78
N GLY A 51 1.24 0.66 -11.08
CA GLY A 51 1.76 1.46 -9.97
C GLY A 51 2.30 0.60 -8.83
N LEU A 52 1.58 -0.45 -8.44
CA LEU A 52 2.05 -1.42 -7.43
C LEU A 52 3.31 -2.15 -7.89
N ALA A 53 3.37 -2.58 -9.16
CA ALA A 53 4.55 -3.25 -9.70
C ALA A 53 5.78 -2.34 -9.68
N LEU A 54 5.65 -1.09 -10.11
CA LEU A 54 6.71 -0.09 -10.04
C LEU A 54 7.16 0.15 -8.59
N TYR A 55 6.21 0.29 -7.66
CA TYR A 55 6.52 0.43 -6.24
C TYR A 55 7.39 -0.73 -5.74
N ILE A 56 7.03 -1.98 -6.05
CA ILE A 56 7.81 -3.16 -5.63
C ILE A 56 9.22 -3.15 -6.24
N ILE A 57 9.35 -2.82 -7.53
CA ILE A 57 10.63 -2.78 -8.24
C ILE A 57 11.59 -1.76 -7.62
N PHE A 58 11.11 -0.58 -7.22
CA PHE A 58 11.95 0.43 -6.58
C PHE A 58 12.17 0.16 -5.09
N PHE A 59 11.17 -0.39 -4.39
CA PHE A 59 11.25 -0.68 -2.97
C PHE A 59 12.26 -1.79 -2.66
N ALA A 60 12.26 -2.87 -3.45
CA ALA A 60 13.05 -4.07 -3.16
C ALA A 60 14.57 -3.80 -3.04
N PRO A 61 15.26 -3.16 -4.01
CA PRO A 61 16.68 -2.85 -3.88
C PRO A 61 16.96 -1.61 -3.02
N GLY A 62 15.97 -0.74 -2.83
CA GLY A 62 16.09 0.48 -2.03
C GLY A 62 15.78 0.21 -0.55
N MET A 63 14.60 0.62 -0.13
CA MET A 63 14.16 0.56 1.28
C MET A 63 14.02 -0.87 1.83
N GLY A 64 13.95 -1.89 0.97
CA GLY A 64 13.88 -3.29 1.39
C GLY A 64 15.19 -3.79 2.04
N THR A 65 16.34 -3.38 1.51
CA THR A 65 17.65 -3.90 1.93
C THR A 65 18.54 -2.83 2.56
N LEU A 66 18.49 -1.58 2.08
CA LEU A 66 19.40 -0.51 2.53
C LEU A 66 19.38 -0.25 4.05
N PRO A 67 18.23 -0.15 4.73
CA PRO A 67 18.23 0.12 6.17
C PRO A 67 18.97 -0.94 6.99
N TRP A 68 18.89 -2.21 6.57
CA TRP A 68 19.59 -3.30 7.24
C TRP A 68 21.10 -3.24 7.02
N VAL A 69 21.52 -2.89 5.80
CA VAL A 69 22.94 -2.70 5.46
C VAL A 69 23.51 -1.54 6.27
N ILE A 70 22.83 -0.40 6.28
CA ILE A 70 23.30 0.82 6.97
C ILE A 70 23.39 0.60 8.48
N ASN A 71 22.42 -0.10 9.08
CA ASN A 71 22.50 -0.48 10.50
C ASN A 71 23.73 -1.37 10.79
N SER A 72 24.20 -2.17 9.83
CA SER A 72 25.41 -2.96 10.00
C SER A 72 26.70 -2.15 9.84
N GLU A 73 26.65 -1.05 9.08
CA GLU A 73 27.80 -0.20 8.74
C GLU A 73 28.04 0.94 9.75
N ILE A 74 26.98 1.56 10.26
CA ILE A 74 27.09 2.74 11.15
C ILE A 74 27.46 2.34 12.58
N TYR A 75 27.02 1.16 13.04
CA TYR A 75 27.19 0.80 14.44
C TYR A 75 28.58 0.20 14.74
N PRO A 76 29.29 0.71 15.75
CA PRO A 76 30.58 0.17 16.19
C PRO A 76 30.43 -1.29 16.66
N LEU A 77 31.46 -2.11 16.44
CA LEU A 77 31.41 -3.57 16.66
C LEU A 77 30.87 -3.96 18.05
N ARG A 78 31.26 -3.22 19.09
CA ARG A 78 30.85 -3.48 20.48
C ARG A 78 29.35 -3.31 20.73
N TYR A 79 28.68 -2.42 20.00
CA TYR A 79 27.28 -2.06 20.25
C TYR A 79 26.32 -2.50 19.13
N ARG A 80 26.85 -3.03 18.01
CA ARG A 80 26.09 -3.45 16.84
C ARG A 80 24.91 -4.38 17.18
N GLY A 81 25.09 -5.31 18.12
CA GLY A 81 24.02 -6.21 18.55
C GLY A 81 22.84 -5.49 19.21
N ILE A 82 23.11 -4.56 20.13
CA ILE A 82 22.08 -3.82 20.86
C ILE A 82 21.40 -2.80 19.93
N CYS A 83 22.19 -2.02 19.19
CA CYS A 83 21.67 -1.00 18.28
C CYS A 83 20.88 -1.64 17.12
N GLY A 84 21.37 -2.75 16.54
CA GLY A 84 20.65 -3.50 15.53
C GLY A 84 19.35 -4.12 16.05
N GLY A 85 19.37 -4.65 17.28
CA GLY A 85 18.16 -5.15 17.95
C GLY A 85 17.11 -4.06 18.15
N LEU A 86 17.52 -2.86 18.60
CA LEU A 86 16.62 -1.71 18.77
C LEU A 86 16.04 -1.22 17.44
N ALA A 87 16.85 -1.20 16.38
CA ALA A 87 16.38 -0.83 15.05
C ALA A 87 15.35 -1.86 14.51
N ALA A 88 15.61 -3.15 14.72
CA ALA A 88 14.68 -4.21 14.32
C ALA A 88 13.35 -4.13 15.10
N THR A 89 13.38 -3.90 16.42
CA THR A 89 12.15 -3.76 17.20
C THR A 89 11.35 -2.54 16.77
N ALA A 90 12.00 -1.40 16.52
CA ALA A 90 11.34 -0.21 15.98
C ALA A 90 10.68 -0.48 14.62
N ASN A 91 11.34 -1.24 13.74
CA ASN A 91 10.78 -1.65 12.45
C ASN A 91 9.53 -2.52 12.63
N TRP A 92 9.59 -3.56 13.46
CA TRP A 92 8.46 -4.46 13.69
C TRP A 92 7.28 -3.79 14.39
N VAL A 93 7.55 -2.91 15.36
CA VAL A 93 6.49 -2.11 16.00
C VAL A 93 5.81 -1.19 14.99
N SER A 94 6.59 -0.51 14.13
CA SER A 94 6.03 0.32 13.07
C SER A 94 5.20 -0.48 12.07
N ASN A 95 5.67 -1.69 11.70
CA ASN A 95 4.93 -2.60 10.85
C ASN A 95 3.58 -3.00 11.46
N LEU A 96 3.56 -3.34 12.75
CA LEU A 96 2.34 -3.66 13.48
C LEU A 96 1.35 -2.48 13.48
N ILE A 97 1.83 -1.27 13.75
CA ILE A 97 1.00 -0.06 13.74
C ILE A 97 0.35 0.14 12.36
N VAL A 98 1.15 0.08 11.29
CA VAL A 98 0.63 0.23 9.93
C VAL A 98 -0.39 -0.86 9.60
N ALA A 99 -0.11 -2.12 9.93
CA ALA A 99 -1.02 -3.23 9.66
C ALA A 99 -2.38 -3.08 10.35
N GLN A 100 -2.40 -2.61 11.61
CA GLN A 100 -3.64 -2.40 12.37
C GLN A 100 -4.41 -1.15 11.90
N THR A 101 -3.70 -0.08 11.57
CA THR A 101 -4.31 1.20 11.17
C THR A 101 -4.80 1.20 9.73
N PHE A 102 -4.18 0.44 8.83
CA PHE A 102 -4.45 0.50 7.39
C PHE A 102 -5.92 0.24 7.06
N LEU A 103 -6.48 -0.88 7.51
CA LEU A 103 -7.89 -1.22 7.25
C LEU A 103 -8.83 -0.15 7.79
N THR A 104 -8.59 0.31 9.02
CA THR A 104 -9.37 1.37 9.66
C THR A 104 -9.34 2.68 8.87
N MET A 105 -8.17 3.09 8.35
CA MET A 105 -8.06 4.26 7.48
C MET A 105 -8.79 4.07 6.16
N THR A 106 -8.66 2.91 5.51
CA THR A 106 -9.35 2.67 4.23
C THR A 106 -10.88 2.73 4.34
N VAL A 107 -11.44 2.35 5.50
CA VAL A 107 -12.89 2.42 5.75
C VAL A 107 -13.34 3.84 6.13
N THR A 108 -12.54 4.58 6.91
CA THR A 108 -12.93 5.90 7.44
C THR A 108 -12.73 7.05 6.46
N ILE A 109 -11.58 7.10 5.79
CA ILE A 109 -11.20 8.20 4.88
C ILE A 109 -11.14 7.76 3.40
N GLY A 110 -11.35 6.48 3.13
CA GLY A 110 -11.30 5.89 1.79
C GLY A 110 -9.90 5.46 1.37
N THR A 111 -9.84 4.52 0.42
CA THR A 111 -8.59 3.96 -0.11
C THR A 111 -7.70 5.03 -0.76
N SER A 112 -8.25 5.90 -1.61
CA SER A 112 -7.48 6.93 -2.32
C SER A 112 -6.73 7.87 -1.38
N MET A 113 -7.42 8.38 -0.35
CA MET A 113 -6.80 9.28 0.64
C MET A 113 -5.79 8.55 1.52
N THR A 114 -6.07 7.30 1.88
CA THR A 114 -5.14 6.46 2.65
C THR A 114 -3.80 6.31 1.93
N PHE A 115 -3.82 5.96 0.64
CA PHE A 115 -2.59 5.85 -0.15
C PHE A 115 -1.87 7.19 -0.32
N LEU A 116 -2.61 8.31 -0.43
CA LEU A 116 -2.01 9.65 -0.52
C LEU A 116 -1.25 10.01 0.76
N VAL A 117 -1.82 9.71 1.94
CA VAL A 117 -1.15 9.93 3.24
C VAL A 117 0.16 9.13 3.31
N PHE A 118 0.14 7.84 2.97
CA PHE A 118 1.37 7.04 2.92
C PHE A 118 2.37 7.55 1.88
N GLY A 119 1.90 8.07 0.75
CA GLY A 119 2.74 8.72 -0.25
C GLY A 119 3.45 9.96 0.29
N VAL A 120 2.73 10.85 1.00
CA VAL A 120 3.32 12.03 1.64
C VAL A 120 4.35 11.65 2.69
N ILE A 121 4.04 10.66 3.54
CA ILE A 121 4.99 10.14 4.54
C ILE A 121 6.25 9.60 3.84
N SER A 122 6.11 8.89 2.72
CA SER A 122 7.23 8.36 1.94
C SER A 122 8.10 9.47 1.35
N VAL A 123 7.50 10.57 0.87
CA VAL A 123 8.25 11.74 0.38
C VAL A 123 9.01 12.43 1.52
N ILE A 124 8.39 12.60 2.69
CA ILE A 124 9.07 13.16 3.87
C ILE A 124 10.24 12.26 4.29
N ALA A 125 10.04 10.94 4.30
CA ALA A 125 11.10 9.98 4.60
C ALA A 125 12.24 10.04 3.57
N LEU A 126 11.93 10.22 2.29
CA LEU A 126 12.94 10.41 1.25
C LEU A 126 13.79 11.66 1.51
N PHE A 127 13.17 12.80 1.82
CA PHE A 127 13.91 14.02 2.18
C PHE A 127 14.74 13.85 3.45
N PHE A 128 14.21 13.16 4.46
CA PHE A 128 14.97 12.83 5.66
C PHE A 128 16.24 12.05 5.33
N VAL A 129 16.13 11.00 4.51
CA VAL A 129 17.27 10.19 4.08
C VAL A 129 18.28 11.03 3.30
N LEU A 130 17.83 11.85 2.35
CA LEU A 130 18.72 12.65 1.50
C LEU A 130 19.50 13.73 2.27
N ILE A 131 18.93 14.29 3.34
CA ILE A 131 19.55 15.40 4.09
C ILE A 131 20.37 14.89 5.28
N ILE A 132 19.84 13.90 6.02
CA ILE A 132 20.37 13.52 7.33
C ILE A 132 21.28 12.30 7.25
N MET A 133 21.09 11.42 6.26
CA MET A 133 21.89 10.20 6.16
C MET A 133 23.18 10.48 5.38
N PRO A 134 24.36 10.47 6.03
CA PRO A 134 25.62 10.59 5.32
C PRO A 134 25.88 9.32 4.50
N GLU A 135 26.53 9.46 3.34
CA GLU A 135 26.96 8.31 2.55
C GLU A 135 28.03 7.52 3.31
N THR A 136 27.71 6.26 3.63
CA THR A 136 28.62 5.34 4.35
C THR A 136 29.50 4.51 3.42
N LYS A 137 29.26 4.58 2.11
CA LYS A 137 29.96 3.77 1.10
C LYS A 137 31.46 4.06 1.08
N GLY A 138 32.26 3.01 1.26
CA GLY A 138 33.72 3.06 1.12
C GLY A 138 34.47 3.60 2.33
N LEU A 139 33.78 3.85 3.45
CA LEU A 139 34.43 4.14 4.72
C LEU A 139 34.88 2.83 5.39
N SER A 140 36.04 2.85 6.05
CA SER A 140 36.46 1.71 6.85
C SER A 140 35.52 1.56 8.04
N LEU A 141 35.10 0.33 8.32
CA LEU A 141 34.13 0.01 9.38
C LEU A 141 34.80 -0.04 10.76
N GLU A 142 35.86 0.76 10.93
CA GLU A 142 37.19 0.38 11.47
C GLU A 142 38.15 -0.07 10.37
#